data_AF-A0A0C2CSA4-F1
#
_entry.id   AF-A0A0C2CSA4-F1
#
_cell.length_a   1.000
_cell.length_b   1.000
_cell.length_c   1.000
_cell.angle_alpha   90.00
_cell.angle_beta   90.00
_cell.angle_gamma   90.00
#
_symmetry.space_group_name_H-M   'P 1'
#
loop_
_entity.id
_entity.type
_entity.pdbx_description
1 polymer ?
#
loop_
_entity_poly.entity_id
_entity_poly.type
_entity_poly.pdbx_seq_one_letter_code
_entity_poly.pdbx_strand_id
1 'polypeptide(L)'
;LVLAILGNGKQQQKDAASTRADYPIPPQCGITIVRGLKGCMGVGVCGKSVNLNRLPGWDRYSYGYHGDDGNFFSFSGNGVSYGPKFTTGDVIGCGVNLVNKTIFFTKNGVHLGIASRELEHIDDLYPTIGLQTTGEVVDANFGQRPFRFDIRPEMELQCFAQAGIVVDGLRRLQQVNGFFL
;
A
#
# COMPACT_ATOMS: atom_id res chain seq x y z
N LEU A 1 -14.74 5.31 4.99
CA LEU A 1 -15.53 5.29 3.75
C LEU A 1 -15.88 3.84 3.47
N VAL A 2 -17.16 3.48 3.45
CA VAL A 2 -17.57 2.13 3.04
C VAL A 2 -17.70 2.14 1.52
N LEU A 3 -16.95 1.28 0.85
CA LEU A 3 -17.02 1.12 -0.60
C LEU A 3 -17.58 -0.27 -0.90
N ALA A 4 -18.74 -0.32 -1.52
CA ALA A 4 -19.30 -1.55 -2.07
C ALA A 4 -19.17 -1.49 -3.60
N ILE A 5 -18.32 -2.33 -4.19
CA ILE A 5 -18.30 -2.53 -5.64
C ILE A 5 -18.93 -3.88 -5.93
N LEU A 6 -19.98 -3.87 -6.74
CA LEU A 6 -20.61 -5.09 -7.23
C LEU A 6 -19.82 -5.57 -8.46
N GLY A 7 -18.91 -6.52 -8.28
CA GLY A 7 -18.27 -7.23 -9.39
C GLY A 7 -19.28 -8.11 -10.15
N ASN A 8 -19.00 -8.47 -11.41
CA ASN A 8 -19.95 -9.23 -12.26
C ASN A 8 -19.86 -10.76 -12.10
N GLY A 9 -19.06 -11.26 -11.15
CA GLY A 9 -19.15 -12.64 -10.65
C GLY A 9 -18.48 -13.71 -11.51
N LYS A 10 -17.79 -13.31 -12.58
CA LYS A 10 -16.94 -14.19 -13.39
C LYS A 10 -15.48 -13.87 -13.04
N GLN A 11 -14.65 -14.89 -12.82
CA GLN A 11 -13.22 -14.75 -12.48
C GLN A 11 -12.35 -14.40 -13.71
N GLN A 12 -12.85 -13.58 -14.64
CA GLN A 12 -12.06 -13.15 -15.79
C GLN A 12 -11.41 -11.80 -15.48
N GLN A 13 -10.20 -11.55 -16.00
CA GLN A 13 -9.50 -10.28 -15.74
C GLN A 13 -10.32 -9.04 -16.13
N LYS A 14 -11.20 -9.17 -17.12
CA LYS A 14 -12.12 -8.10 -17.59
C LYS A 14 -13.19 -7.69 -16.58
N ASP A 15 -13.41 -8.50 -15.55
CA ASP A 15 -14.43 -8.25 -14.52
C ASP A 15 -13.83 -7.54 -13.29
N ALA A 16 -12.53 -7.21 -13.32
CA ALA A 16 -11.86 -6.46 -12.27
C ALA A 16 -12.22 -4.96 -12.33
N ALA A 17 -12.54 -4.40 -11.18
CA ALA A 17 -12.76 -2.97 -11.02
C ALA A 17 -12.07 -2.48 -9.75
N SER A 18 -11.36 -1.36 -9.87
CA SER A 18 -10.70 -0.69 -8.78
C SER A 18 -11.31 0.68 -8.51
N THR A 19 -11.19 1.11 -7.26
CA THR A 19 -11.33 2.51 -6.89
C THR A 19 -10.03 3.00 -6.28
N ARG A 20 -9.82 4.31 -6.36
CA ARG A 20 -8.75 5.00 -5.60
C ARG A 20 -9.37 6.06 -4.68
N ALA A 21 -8.64 6.47 -3.65
CA ALA A 21 -9.02 7.64 -2.86
C ALA A 21 -8.98 8.94 -3.71
N ASP A 22 -9.66 9.97 -3.23
CA ASP A 22 -9.70 11.32 -3.80
C ASP A 22 -8.37 12.08 -3.68
N TYR A 23 -7.58 11.79 -2.65
CA TYR A 23 -6.29 12.42 -2.38
C TYR A 23 -5.14 11.41 -2.29
N PRO A 24 -3.89 11.81 -2.65
CA PRO A 24 -2.73 10.96 -2.49
C PRO A 24 -2.41 10.75 -1.01
N ILE A 25 -1.61 9.72 -0.73
CA ILE A 25 -1.08 9.42 0.60
C ILE A 25 -0.32 10.64 1.12
N PRO A 26 -0.75 11.25 2.24
CA PRO A 26 0.07 12.26 2.91
C PRO A 26 1.41 11.64 3.33
N PRO A 27 2.50 12.42 3.37
CA PRO A 27 3.83 11.89 3.68
C PRO A 27 3.97 11.14 5.01
N GLN A 28 3.00 11.25 5.92
CA GLN A 28 2.98 10.57 7.22
C GLN A 28 1.87 9.53 7.40
N CYS A 29 1.04 9.21 6.40
CA CYS A 29 -0.14 8.37 6.62
C CYS A 29 -0.51 7.51 5.41
N GLY A 30 -0.46 6.19 5.53
CA GLY A 30 -1.15 5.32 4.59
C GLY A 30 -1.42 3.99 5.24
N ILE A 31 -2.67 3.73 5.63
CA ILE A 31 -3.16 2.38 5.92
C ILE A 31 -4.61 2.34 5.46
N THR A 32 -4.92 1.43 4.55
CA THR A 32 -6.28 1.13 4.10
C THR A 32 -6.69 -0.20 4.69
N ILE A 33 -7.77 -0.23 5.48
CA ILE A 33 -8.37 -1.48 5.96
C ILE A 33 -9.33 -2.05 4.93
N VAL A 34 -9.27 -3.35 4.68
CA VAL A 34 -10.18 -4.06 3.76
C VAL A 34 -10.68 -5.34 4.42
N ARG A 35 -11.99 -5.55 4.35
CA ARG A 35 -12.72 -6.78 4.73
C ARG A 35 -13.56 -7.15 3.52
N GLY A 36 -13.63 -8.39 3.04
CA GLY A 36 -14.52 -8.72 1.92
C GLY A 36 -14.84 -10.21 1.79
N LEU A 37 -15.89 -10.55 1.03
CA LEU A 37 -16.64 -11.79 1.22
C LEU A 37 -16.10 -13.05 0.49
N LYS A 38 -15.33 -12.91 -0.60
CA LYS A 38 -14.97 -14.04 -1.49
C LYS A 38 -13.54 -14.09 -2.06
N GLY A 39 -12.67 -13.16 -1.68
CA GLY A 39 -11.21 -13.33 -1.75
C GLY A 39 -10.49 -12.86 -3.02
N CYS A 40 -11.16 -12.56 -4.13
CA CYS A 40 -10.49 -12.00 -5.33
C CYS A 40 -10.42 -10.46 -5.23
N MET A 41 -9.63 -9.99 -4.26
CA MET A 41 -9.48 -8.57 -3.95
C MET A 41 -8.01 -8.20 -3.94
N GLY A 42 -7.70 -7.01 -4.47
CA GLY A 42 -6.38 -6.40 -4.36
C GLY A 42 -6.41 -5.17 -3.48
N VAL A 43 -5.44 -5.04 -2.57
CA VAL A 43 -5.24 -3.86 -1.74
C VAL A 43 -3.89 -3.25 -2.06
N GLY A 44 -3.80 -1.94 -2.21
CA GLY A 44 -2.51 -1.30 -2.38
C GLY A 44 -2.62 0.17 -2.72
N VAL A 45 -1.77 0.61 -3.64
CA VAL A 45 -1.65 2.00 -4.06
C VAL A 45 -1.43 2.12 -5.55
N CYS A 46 -1.89 3.20 -6.17
CA CYS A 46 -1.59 3.47 -7.57
C CYS A 46 -1.44 4.96 -7.88
N GLY A 47 -0.69 5.27 -8.93
CA GLY A 47 -0.55 6.62 -9.47
C GLY A 47 -1.85 7.15 -10.09
N LYS A 48 -2.02 8.48 -10.08
CA LYS A 48 -3.24 9.18 -10.54
C LYS A 48 -3.77 8.77 -11.92
N SER A 49 -2.90 8.39 -12.85
CA SER A 49 -3.28 8.05 -14.23
C SER A 49 -3.47 6.55 -14.49
N VAL A 50 -3.32 5.70 -13.47
CA VAL A 50 -3.48 4.24 -13.61
C VAL A 50 -4.92 3.86 -13.98
N ASN A 51 -5.07 2.87 -14.88
CA ASN A 51 -6.35 2.32 -15.31
C ASN A 51 -7.03 1.59 -14.15
N LEU A 52 -8.27 1.96 -13.86
CA LEU A 52 -9.04 1.41 -12.76
C LEU A 52 -9.89 0.19 -13.14
N ASN A 53 -9.85 -0.28 -14.38
CA ASN A 53 -10.51 -1.53 -14.81
C ASN A 53 -9.61 -2.78 -14.59
N ARG A 54 -8.71 -2.70 -13.60
CA ARG A 54 -7.69 -3.71 -13.29
C ARG A 54 -7.40 -3.69 -11.80
N LEU A 55 -6.95 -4.82 -11.25
CA LEU A 55 -6.56 -4.90 -9.83
C LEU A 55 -5.26 -4.12 -9.56
N PRO A 56 -5.06 -3.61 -8.33
CA PRO A 56 -3.81 -2.95 -7.93
C PRO A 56 -2.59 -3.84 -8.22
N GLY A 57 -1.50 -3.25 -8.71
CA GLY A 57 -0.27 -3.98 -9.04
C GLY A 57 -0.13 -4.45 -10.49
N TRP A 58 -1.21 -4.53 -11.27
CA TRP A 58 -1.13 -5.09 -12.63
C TRP A 58 -0.57 -4.15 -13.69
N ASP A 59 -0.75 -2.84 -13.52
CA ASP A 59 -0.25 -1.82 -14.44
C ASP A 59 0.93 -1.04 -13.83
N ARG A 60 1.72 -0.37 -14.69
CA ARG A 60 2.82 0.50 -14.27
C ARG A 60 2.31 1.58 -13.30
N TYR A 61 3.13 1.91 -12.31
CA TYR A 61 2.80 2.80 -11.17
C TYR A 61 1.66 2.32 -10.27
N SER A 62 1.35 1.02 -10.29
CA SER A 62 0.42 0.36 -9.39
C SER A 62 1.11 -0.74 -8.59
N TYR A 63 0.77 -0.87 -7.31
CA TYR A 63 1.29 -1.87 -6.38
C TYR A 63 0.14 -2.49 -5.61
N GLY A 64 0.11 -3.81 -5.47
CA GLY A 64 -1.02 -4.50 -4.85
C GLY A 64 -0.67 -5.82 -4.19
N TYR A 65 -1.37 -6.14 -3.12
CA TYR A 65 -1.37 -7.42 -2.43
C TYR A 65 -2.75 -8.07 -2.59
N HIS A 66 -2.78 -9.29 -3.12
CA HIS A 66 -4.00 -9.96 -3.55
C HIS A 66 -4.42 -11.06 -2.57
N GLY A 67 -5.73 -11.16 -2.33
CA GLY A 67 -6.29 -12.02 -1.28
C GLY A 67 -6.42 -13.48 -1.65
N ASP A 68 -6.58 -13.78 -2.94
CA ASP A 68 -6.87 -15.11 -3.47
C ASP A 68 -5.62 -16.00 -3.53
N ASP A 69 -4.45 -15.40 -3.74
CA ASP A 69 -3.17 -16.09 -3.83
C ASP A 69 -2.15 -15.68 -2.74
N GLY A 70 -2.32 -14.50 -2.13
CA GLY A 70 -1.36 -13.96 -1.16
C GLY A 70 -0.13 -13.30 -1.81
N ASN A 71 -0.18 -13.06 -3.12
CA ASN A 71 0.95 -12.53 -3.88
C ASN A 71 0.97 -11.00 -3.86
N PHE A 72 2.18 -10.46 -4.01
CA PHE A 72 2.42 -9.06 -4.30
C PHE A 72 2.60 -8.85 -5.80
N PHE A 73 2.00 -7.80 -6.33
CA PHE A 73 2.02 -7.41 -7.73
C PHE A 73 2.57 -5.99 -7.85
N SER A 74 3.55 -5.80 -8.73
CA SER A 74 4.16 -4.51 -9.03
C SER A 74 4.43 -4.41 -10.54
N PHE A 75 3.67 -3.56 -11.21
CA PHE A 75 3.79 -3.26 -12.65
C PHE A 75 3.71 -4.50 -13.54
N SER A 76 3.05 -5.55 -13.07
CA SER A 76 3.09 -6.87 -13.66
C SER A 76 1.81 -7.63 -13.34
N GLY A 77 1.28 -8.36 -14.33
CA GLY A 77 0.23 -9.35 -14.11
C GLY A 77 0.72 -10.66 -13.49
N ASN A 78 2.04 -10.84 -13.35
CA ASN A 78 2.66 -11.97 -12.67
C ASN A 78 3.08 -11.54 -11.26
N GLY A 79 2.34 -12.02 -10.26
CA GLY A 79 2.62 -11.77 -8.85
C GLY A 79 3.77 -12.62 -8.32
N VAL A 80 4.35 -12.17 -7.21
CA VAL A 80 5.38 -12.90 -6.46
C VAL A 80 4.83 -13.30 -5.08
N SER A 81 5.22 -14.49 -4.60
CA SER A 81 4.83 -14.95 -3.26
C SER A 81 5.29 -13.95 -2.20
N TYR A 82 4.35 -13.51 -1.36
CA TYR A 82 4.62 -12.46 -0.38
C TYR A 82 4.04 -12.79 1.00
N GLY A 83 2.73 -12.97 1.09
CA GLY A 83 2.02 -13.12 2.36
C GLY A 83 1.00 -14.26 2.33
N PRO A 84 0.32 -14.51 3.46
CA PRO A 84 -0.79 -15.45 3.49
C PRO A 84 -1.95 -14.95 2.61
N LYS A 85 -2.87 -15.83 2.24
CA LYS A 85 -4.16 -15.40 1.67
C LYS A 85 -4.98 -14.60 2.69
N PHE A 86 -5.94 -13.81 2.24
CA PHE A 86 -6.88 -13.13 3.13
C PHE A 86 -8.32 -13.16 2.60
N THR A 87 -9.27 -13.08 3.52
CA THR A 87 -10.69 -13.30 3.21
C THR A 87 -11.59 -12.52 4.16
N THR A 88 -12.87 -12.88 4.18
CA THR A 88 -13.90 -12.30 5.04
C THR A 88 -13.45 -12.27 6.49
N GLY A 89 -13.57 -11.10 7.10
CA GLY A 89 -13.24 -10.89 8.49
C GLY A 89 -11.84 -10.36 8.72
N ASP A 90 -10.92 -10.59 7.78
CA ASP A 90 -9.55 -10.07 7.88
C ASP A 90 -9.53 -8.54 7.79
N VAL A 91 -8.51 -7.97 8.41
CA VAL A 91 -8.16 -6.55 8.36
C VAL A 91 -6.78 -6.45 7.73
N ILE A 92 -6.74 -6.04 6.47
CA ILE A 92 -5.47 -5.82 5.75
C ILE A 92 -5.06 -4.37 5.89
N GLY A 93 -3.81 -4.08 6.24
CA GLY A 93 -3.26 -2.73 6.17
C GLY A 93 -2.21 -2.64 5.06
N CYS A 94 -2.02 -1.45 4.49
CA CYS A 94 -1.03 -1.17 3.45
C CYS A 94 -0.22 0.06 3.87
N GLY A 95 1.02 -0.14 4.32
CA GLY A 95 1.92 0.92 4.74
C GLY A 95 2.90 1.30 3.64
N VAL A 96 3.09 2.61 3.43
CA VAL A 96 4.06 3.16 2.48
C VAL A 96 5.01 4.08 3.22
N ASN A 97 6.31 3.84 3.06
CA ASN A 97 7.37 4.70 3.54
C ASN A 97 7.96 5.46 2.35
N LEU A 98 7.63 6.75 2.25
CA LEU A 98 8.08 7.59 1.14
C LEU A 98 9.58 7.93 1.21
N VAL A 99 10.18 7.94 2.41
CA VAL A 99 11.60 8.22 2.61
C VAL A 99 12.44 7.06 2.08
N ASN A 100 12.13 5.85 2.53
CA ASN A 100 12.86 4.64 2.15
C ASN A 100 12.33 3.99 0.87
N LYS A 101 11.28 4.56 0.28
CA LYS A 101 10.59 4.06 -0.93
C LYS A 101 10.17 2.60 -0.78
N THR A 102 9.64 2.25 0.40
CA THR A 102 9.20 0.88 0.70
C THR A 102 7.70 0.79 0.86
N ILE A 103 7.14 -0.37 0.51
CA ILE A 103 5.75 -0.73 0.78
C ILE A 103 5.72 -2.05 1.56
N PHE A 104 4.82 -2.13 2.53
CA PHE A 104 4.55 -3.32 3.31
C PHE A 104 3.05 -3.47 3.55
N PHE A 105 2.64 -4.67 3.94
CA PHE A 105 1.27 -4.94 4.32
C PHE A 105 1.21 -5.53 5.72
N THR A 106 0.03 -5.42 6.32
CA THR A 106 -0.28 -6.07 7.59
C THR A 106 -1.53 -6.92 7.43
N LYS A 107 -1.63 -8.00 8.20
CA LYS A 107 -2.85 -8.79 8.33
C LYS A 107 -3.23 -8.86 9.79
N ASN A 108 -4.44 -8.42 10.12
CA ASN A 108 -5.02 -8.43 11.46
C ASN A 108 -4.14 -7.75 12.52
N GLY A 109 -3.38 -6.71 12.11
CA GLY A 109 -2.45 -6.00 12.98
C GLY A 109 -1.05 -6.60 13.07
N VAL A 110 -0.73 -7.61 12.25
CA VAL A 110 0.61 -8.22 12.17
C VAL A 110 1.31 -7.79 10.88
N HIS A 111 2.52 -7.26 10.99
CA HIS A 111 3.36 -6.85 9.86
C HIS A 111 3.84 -8.09 9.06
N LEU A 112 3.66 -8.07 7.73
CA LEU A 112 3.97 -9.21 6.84
C LEU A 112 5.36 -9.15 6.21
N GLY A 113 6.13 -8.11 6.52
CA GLY A 113 7.43 -7.85 5.90
C GLY A 113 7.32 -6.85 4.76
N ILE A 114 8.45 -6.33 4.30
CA ILE A 114 8.51 -5.37 3.19
C ILE A 114 8.23 -6.14 1.89
N ALA A 115 7.21 -5.69 1.16
CA ALA A 115 6.84 -6.27 -0.13
C ALA A 115 7.75 -5.78 -1.27
N SER A 116 8.14 -4.49 -1.23
CA SER A 116 9.10 -3.92 -2.18
C SER A 116 9.86 -2.73 -1.57
N ARG A 117 11.08 -2.51 -2.08
CA ARG A 117 11.97 -1.38 -1.76
C ARG A 117 12.23 -0.47 -2.97
N GLU A 118 11.47 -0.66 -4.04
CA GLU A 118 11.70 -0.03 -5.34
C GLU A 118 10.44 0.71 -5.81
N LEU A 119 9.88 1.56 -4.93
CA LEU A 119 8.74 2.38 -5.31
C LEU A 119 9.18 3.50 -6.29
N GLU A 120 8.52 3.55 -7.43
CA GLU A 120 8.64 4.60 -8.46
C GLU A 120 7.44 5.56 -8.36
N HIS A 121 7.65 6.84 -8.73
CA HIS A 121 6.60 7.86 -8.77
C HIS A 121 5.80 7.99 -7.47
N ILE A 122 6.53 8.06 -6.35
CA ILE A 122 5.96 8.06 -5.00
C ILE A 122 5.21 9.35 -4.61
N ASP A 123 5.41 10.44 -5.36
CA ASP A 123 4.86 11.76 -5.02
C ASP A 123 3.33 11.82 -5.16
N ASP A 124 2.74 10.87 -5.89
CA ASP A 124 1.31 10.84 -6.24
C ASP A 124 0.72 9.42 -6.12
N LEU A 125 1.02 8.70 -5.02
CA LEU A 125 0.42 7.40 -4.75
C LEU A 125 -0.90 7.54 -4.01
N TYR A 126 -1.97 6.99 -4.58
CA TYR A 126 -3.31 7.01 -4.02
C TYR A 126 -3.62 5.63 -3.44
N PRO A 127 -4.25 5.52 -2.26
CA PRO A 127 -4.78 4.26 -1.78
C PRO A 127 -5.79 3.68 -2.76
N THR A 128 -5.67 2.39 -3.07
CA THR A 128 -6.45 1.73 -4.12
C THR A 128 -6.93 0.36 -3.66
N ILE A 129 -8.20 0.07 -3.93
CA ILE A 129 -8.79 -1.25 -3.70
C ILE A 129 -9.38 -1.74 -5.01
N GLY A 130 -9.03 -2.96 -5.40
CA GLY A 130 -9.61 -3.68 -6.53
C GLY A 130 -10.47 -4.84 -6.08
N LEU A 131 -11.64 -4.98 -6.69
CA LEU A 131 -12.61 -6.03 -6.48
C LEU A 131 -12.92 -6.70 -7.82
N GLN A 132 -13.12 -8.01 -7.82
CA GLN A 132 -13.34 -8.79 -9.05
C GLN A 132 -14.62 -9.63 -8.98
N THR A 133 -15.12 -10.00 -7.80
CA THR A 133 -16.28 -10.90 -7.69
C THR A 133 -17.51 -10.19 -7.12
N THR A 134 -18.70 -10.71 -7.46
CA THR A 134 -19.97 -10.14 -6.99
C THR A 134 -20.13 -10.34 -5.48
N GLY A 135 -20.65 -9.30 -4.82
CA GLY A 135 -20.94 -9.33 -3.39
C GLY A 135 -19.73 -9.05 -2.51
N GLU A 136 -18.61 -8.61 -3.10
CA GLU A 136 -17.50 -8.05 -2.33
C GLU A 136 -17.89 -6.67 -1.78
N VAL A 137 -17.68 -6.47 -0.48
CA VAL A 137 -17.99 -5.21 0.22
C VAL A 137 -16.80 -4.92 1.10
N VAL A 138 -16.25 -3.72 1.03
CA VAL A 138 -15.06 -3.31 1.78
C VAL A 138 -15.31 -2.04 2.60
N ASP A 139 -14.74 -1.98 3.80
CA ASP A 139 -14.79 -0.78 4.65
C ASP A 139 -13.37 -0.22 4.82
N ALA A 140 -13.13 0.93 4.19
CA ALA A 140 -11.85 1.62 4.26
C ALA A 140 -11.80 2.59 5.45
N ASN A 141 -10.78 2.41 6.28
CA ASN A 141 -10.38 3.34 7.33
C ASN A 141 -9.09 4.04 6.90
N PHE A 142 -9.15 5.36 6.69
CA PHE A 142 -8.01 6.22 6.36
C PHE A 142 -7.56 7.06 7.57
N GLY A 143 -7.86 6.60 8.79
CA GLY A 143 -7.53 7.29 10.04
C GLY A 143 -8.73 7.89 10.77
N GLN A 144 -9.96 7.69 10.26
CA GLN A 144 -11.17 8.12 10.98
C GLN A 144 -11.44 7.29 12.25
N ARG A 145 -10.81 6.12 12.38
CA ARG A 145 -10.85 5.23 13.54
C ARG A 145 -9.44 4.72 13.86
N PRO A 146 -9.15 4.28 15.09
CA PRO A 146 -7.87 3.64 15.41
C PRO A 146 -7.55 2.48 14.45
N PHE A 147 -6.30 2.40 14.03
CA PHE A 147 -5.83 1.30 13.19
C PHE A 147 -5.65 0.02 14.01
N ARG A 148 -5.78 -1.13 13.34
CA ARG A 148 -5.52 -2.45 13.96
C ARG A 148 -4.03 -2.70 14.17
N PHE A 149 -3.20 -2.16 13.27
CA PHE A 149 -1.74 -2.17 13.38
C PHE A 149 -1.27 -0.89 14.09
N ASP A 150 -0.33 -1.04 15.01
CA ASP A 150 0.34 0.11 15.64
C ASP A 150 1.47 0.61 14.73
N ILE A 151 1.21 1.72 14.04
CA ILE A 151 2.14 2.31 13.07
C ILE A 151 3.26 3.13 13.70
N ARG A 152 3.13 3.51 14.99
CA ARG A 152 4.04 4.44 15.66
C ARG A 152 5.51 3.99 15.61
N PRO A 153 5.85 2.70 15.87
CA PRO A 153 7.25 2.26 15.79
C PRO A 153 7.88 2.46 14.40
N GLU A 154 7.10 2.27 13.32
CA GLU A 154 7.58 2.49 11.96
C GLU A 154 7.79 3.98 11.65
N MET A 155 6.93 4.85 12.20
CA MET A 155 7.09 6.31 12.08
C MET A 155 8.29 6.83 12.87
N GLU A 156 8.53 6.30 14.07
CA GLU A 156 9.69 6.67 14.88
C GLU A 156 11.01 6.27 14.19
N LEU A 157 11.08 5.05 13.65
CA LEU A 157 12.21 4.60 12.84
C LEU A 157 12.47 5.52 11.63
N GLN A 158 11.42 6.03 11.00
CA GLN A 158 11.53 7.01 9.91
C GLN A 158 12.12 8.35 10.40
N CYS A 159 11.62 8.90 11.51
CA CYS A 159 12.14 10.14 12.09
C CYS A 159 13.62 10.04 12.44
N PHE A 160 14.06 8.91 13.03
CA PHE A 160 15.47 8.68 13.34
C PHE A 160 16.33 8.52 12.09
N ALA A 161 15.85 7.81 11.06
CA ALA A 161 16.56 7.68 9.79
C ALA A 161 16.74 9.05 9.10
N GLN A 162 15.70 9.89 9.10
CA GLN A 162 15.76 11.22 8.52
C GLN A 162 16.67 12.17 9.33
N ALA A 163 16.61 12.11 10.67
CA ALA A 163 17.52 12.86 11.54
C ALA A 163 18.98 12.43 11.36
N GLY A 164 19.26 11.13 11.27
CA GLY A 164 20.60 10.59 11.00
C GLY A 164 21.17 11.05 9.66
N ILE A 165 20.36 11.04 8.59
CA ILE A 165 20.75 11.57 7.27
C ILE A 165 21.05 13.08 7.35
N VAL A 166 20.28 13.86 8.10
CA VAL A 166 20.56 15.28 8.32
C VAL A 166 21.88 15.47 9.06
N VAL A 167 22.17 14.66 10.08
CA VAL A 167 23.42 14.76 10.85
C VAL A 167 24.62 14.37 9.99
N ASP A 168 24.53 13.30 9.19
CA ASP A 168 25.58 12.87 8.27
C ASP A 168 25.77 13.86 7.11
N GLY A 169 24.68 14.43 6.60
CA GLY A 169 24.70 15.50 5.60
C GLY A 169 25.40 16.76 6.13
N LEU A 170 25.14 17.14 7.38
CA LEU A 170 25.79 18.27 8.05
C LEU A 170 27.29 18.00 8.26
N ARG A 171 27.66 16.78 8.69
CA ARG A 171 29.07 16.36 8.84
C ARG A 171 29.82 16.37 7.51
N ARG A 172 29.19 15.90 6.42
CA ARG A 172 29.77 15.97 5.07
C ARG A 172 29.91 17.42 4.59
N LEU A 173 28.92 18.28 4.82
CA LEU A 173 29.01 19.70 4.48
C LEU A 173 30.12 20.42 5.26
N GLN A 174 30.35 20.05 6.53
CA GLN A 174 31.47 20.56 7.32
C GLN A 174 32.83 20.08 6.78
N GLN A 175 32.93 18.82 6.32
CA GLN A 175 34.15 18.30 5.68
C GLN A 175 34.41 18.92 4.29
N VAL A 176 33.37 19.23 3.51
CA VAL A 176 33.51 19.81 2.16
C VAL A 176 33.82 21.32 2.21
N ASN A 177 33.34 22.04 3.23
CA ASN A 177 33.58 23.48 3.38
C ASN A 177 34.76 23.84 4.32
N GLY A 178 35.53 22.86 4.79
CA GLY A 178 36.75 23.11 5.56
C GLY A 178 36.56 23.81 6.93
N PHE A 179 35.33 23.91 7.44
CA PHE A 179 35.09 24.44 8.79
C PHE A 179 35.15 23.30 9.80
N PHE A 180 36.33 23.11 10.39
CA PHE A 180 36.49 22.41 11.67
C PHE A 180 36.15 23.40 12.80
N LEU A 181 35.20 23.03 13.66
CA LEU A 181 35.14 23.50 15.04
C LEU A 181 35.74 22.41 15.93
#